data_AF-A0A6N2VC01-F1
#
_entry.id   AF-A0A6N2VC01-F1
#
_cell.length_a   1.000
_cell.length_b   1.000
_cell.length_c   1.000
_cell.angle_alpha   90.00
_cell.angle_beta   90.00
_cell.angle_gamma   90.00
#
_symmetry.space_group_name_H-M   'P 1'
#
loop_
_entity.id
_entity.type
_entity.pdbx_description
1 polymer ?
#
loop_
_entity_poly.entity_id
_entity_poly.type
_entity_poly.pdbx_seq_one_letter_code
_entity_poly.pdbx_strand_id
1 'polypeptide(L)'
;MYRLWDKIEEFCPNKTFIYITHDLDFAASRKEATKIWVKSYFGNNRWDIKILDPDENIPDSLMFEVLGNRKPVLFVEGERGSYDNQLYPFVYSNYNIIPCHDCSKVIEMTKSFNNERIKNMHNYSIKGLIDRDYMTEAEISCYKESNIYTLDVAEVENLYLIEDIIKLVAENQALEPNETFNQVKQFLFNKFKREYDLQLCSICSREIRHKLQCYTKPSENTMEALEAQAQKIVNSIDIPQIYNQSKQKIDAIVTSQDYDNLLKIYNRKSLHLQISSILKLSSNEYPKLILRMMKTDKKERIIETLKKHMPILDEKAPSIEVI
;
A
#
# COMPACT_ATOMS: atom_id res chain seq x y z
N MET A 1 9.31 -22.98 -14.64
CA MET A 1 9.42 -24.38 -14.23
C MET A 1 8.55 -25.28 -15.13
N TYR A 2 8.51 -25.04 -16.46
CA TYR A 2 7.45 -25.59 -17.33
C TYR A 2 7.96 -26.33 -18.58
N ARG A 3 9.29 -26.48 -18.71
CA ARG A 3 9.95 -27.07 -19.89
C ARG A 3 9.45 -28.46 -20.28
N LEU A 4 9.06 -29.27 -19.30
CA LEU A 4 8.52 -30.61 -19.57
C LEU A 4 7.19 -30.52 -20.34
N TRP A 5 6.28 -29.67 -19.87
CA TRP A 5 4.97 -29.46 -20.50
C TRP A 5 5.12 -28.85 -21.88
N ASP A 6 6.03 -27.89 -22.04
CA ASP A 6 6.37 -27.31 -23.35
C ASP A 6 6.81 -28.40 -24.34
N LYS A 7 7.69 -29.31 -23.90
CA LYS A 7 8.17 -30.42 -24.73
C LYS A 7 7.09 -31.44 -25.07
N ILE A 8 6.13 -31.68 -24.18
CA ILE A 8 5.00 -32.58 -24.43
C ILE A 8 4.06 -31.96 -25.48
N GLU A 9 3.78 -30.66 -25.38
CA GLU A 9 2.98 -29.92 -26.37
C GLU A 9 3.66 -29.91 -27.75
N GLU A 10 4.97 -29.64 -27.80
CA GLU A 10 5.78 -29.71 -29.02
C GLU A 10 5.72 -31.09 -29.68
N PHE A 11 5.71 -32.17 -28.89
CA PHE A 11 5.70 -33.55 -29.42
C PHE A 11 4.32 -33.98 -29.94
N CYS A 12 3.25 -33.31 -29.51
CA CYS A 12 1.86 -33.68 -29.85
C CYS A 12 1.05 -32.47 -30.38
N PRO A 13 1.47 -31.82 -31.49
CA PRO A 13 0.86 -30.58 -31.95
C PRO A 13 -0.61 -30.74 -32.40
N ASN A 14 -1.02 -31.96 -32.76
CA ASN A 14 -2.38 -32.25 -33.27
C ASN A 14 -3.36 -32.70 -32.17
N LYS A 15 -3.02 -32.54 -30.89
CA LYS A 15 -3.87 -32.95 -29.77
C LYS A 15 -4.34 -31.73 -28.97
N THR A 16 -5.56 -31.81 -28.45
CA THR A 16 -6.05 -30.83 -27.47
C THR A 16 -5.54 -31.19 -26.09
N PHE A 17 -4.88 -30.25 -25.44
CA PHE A 17 -4.43 -30.38 -24.06
C PHE A 17 -5.43 -29.74 -23.11
N ILE A 18 -5.81 -30.48 -22.07
CA ILE A 18 -6.63 -29.97 -20.96
C ILE A 18 -5.81 -30.16 -19.69
N TYR A 19 -5.48 -29.04 -19.04
CA TYR A 19 -4.76 -29.04 -17.78
C TYR A 19 -5.71 -28.73 -16.63
N ILE A 20 -5.59 -29.50 -15.56
CA ILE A 20 -6.22 -29.21 -14.27
C ILE A 20 -5.09 -28.88 -13.31
N THR A 21 -5.06 -27.65 -12.80
CA THR A 21 -3.96 -27.15 -11.98
C THR A 21 -4.46 -26.25 -10.86
N HIS A 22 -3.77 -26.31 -9.72
CA HIS A 22 -3.85 -25.29 -8.67
C HIS A 22 -2.65 -24.34 -8.68
N ASP A 23 -1.66 -24.60 -9.55
CA ASP A 23 -0.52 -23.73 -9.79
C ASP A 23 -0.95 -22.56 -10.69
N LEU A 24 -1.09 -21.39 -10.07
CA LEU A 24 -1.50 -20.15 -10.74
C LEU A 24 -0.46 -19.66 -11.73
N ASP A 25 0.83 -19.87 -11.45
CA ASP A 25 1.92 -19.44 -12.32
C ASP A 25 1.99 -20.32 -13.58
N PHE A 26 1.73 -21.63 -13.45
CA PHE A 26 1.57 -22.52 -14.60
C PHE A 26 0.35 -22.11 -15.43
N ALA A 27 -0.79 -21.87 -14.78
CA ALA A 27 -1.99 -21.38 -15.47
C ALA A 27 -1.70 -20.08 -16.23
N ALA A 28 -1.02 -19.11 -15.61
CA ALA A 28 -0.67 -17.82 -16.24
C ALA A 28 0.35 -17.96 -17.38
N SER A 29 1.24 -18.97 -17.34
CA SER A 29 2.23 -19.18 -18.40
C SER A 29 1.62 -19.57 -19.75
N ARG A 30 0.44 -20.21 -19.76
CA ARG A 30 -0.22 -20.72 -20.97
C ARG A 30 -1.08 -19.64 -21.63
N LYS A 31 -0.48 -18.53 -22.08
CA LYS A 31 -1.20 -17.33 -22.55
C LYS A 31 -2.29 -17.59 -23.61
N GLU A 32 -2.07 -18.56 -24.50
CA GLU A 32 -3.00 -18.87 -25.60
C GLU A 32 -4.14 -19.83 -25.19
N ALA A 33 -4.07 -20.41 -23.99
CA ALA A 33 -5.06 -21.38 -23.54
C ALA A 33 -6.30 -20.69 -22.95
N THR A 34 -7.48 -21.20 -23.30
CA THR A 34 -8.74 -20.80 -22.65
C THR A 34 -8.67 -21.08 -21.14
N LYS A 35 -8.89 -20.03 -20.35
CA LYS A 35 -8.86 -20.10 -18.89
C LYS A 35 -10.25 -20.41 -18.37
N ILE A 36 -10.37 -21.50 -17.61
CA ILE A 36 -11.63 -21.93 -17.02
C ILE A 36 -11.46 -21.93 -15.51
N TRP A 37 -12.18 -21.03 -14.84
CA TRP A 37 -12.20 -20.97 -13.38
C TRP A 37 -13.36 -21.79 -12.84
N VAL A 38 -13.02 -22.74 -11.97
CA VAL A 38 -14.00 -23.56 -11.23
C VAL A 38 -14.24 -22.90 -9.87
N LYS A 39 -15.37 -22.20 -9.72
CA LYS A 39 -15.70 -21.40 -8.53
C LYS A 39 -16.25 -22.27 -7.40
N SER A 40 -17.12 -23.24 -7.69
CA SER A 40 -17.76 -24.08 -6.68
C SER A 40 -18.31 -25.39 -7.26
N TYR A 41 -18.48 -26.39 -6.41
CA TYR A 41 -19.15 -27.64 -6.73
C TYR A 41 -20.32 -27.87 -5.76
N PHE A 42 -21.53 -27.98 -6.29
CA PHE A 42 -22.78 -28.09 -5.50
C PHE A 42 -23.31 -29.53 -5.41
N GLY A 43 -22.52 -30.53 -5.78
CA GLY A 43 -22.98 -31.92 -5.89
C GLY A 43 -23.81 -32.20 -7.15
N ASN A 44 -24.09 -33.48 -7.41
CA ASN A 44 -24.90 -33.95 -8.56
C ASN A 44 -24.42 -33.38 -9.91
N ASN A 45 -23.11 -33.35 -10.15
CA ASN A 45 -22.51 -32.80 -11.38
C ASN A 45 -22.84 -31.32 -11.65
N ARG A 46 -23.27 -30.55 -10.64
CA ARG A 46 -23.48 -29.11 -10.76
C ARG A 46 -22.24 -28.35 -10.34
N TRP A 47 -21.60 -27.74 -11.32
CA TRP A 47 -20.40 -26.93 -11.13
C TRP A 47 -20.71 -25.47 -11.46
N ASP A 48 -20.18 -24.57 -10.64
CA ASP A 48 -20.09 -23.15 -10.98
C ASP A 48 -18.75 -22.93 -11.68
N ILE A 49 -18.79 -22.75 -13.00
CA ILE A 49 -17.62 -22.63 -13.86
C ILE A 49 -17.77 -21.37 -14.70
N LYS A 50 -16.69 -20.61 -14.82
CA LYS A 50 -16.64 -19.39 -15.63
C LYS A 50 -15.40 -19.39 -16.52
N ILE A 51 -15.59 -19.07 -17.80
CA ILE A 51 -14.47 -18.77 -18.70
C ILE A 51 -13.96 -17.38 -18.33
N LEU A 52 -12.65 -17.25 -18.15
CA LEU A 52 -12.01 -15.97 -17.90
C LEU A 52 -11.54 -15.40 -19.23
N ASP A 53 -12.07 -14.22 -19.57
CA ASP A 53 -11.54 -13.45 -20.69
C ASP A 53 -10.25 -12.76 -20.24
N PRO A 54 -9.23 -12.70 -21.12
CA PRO A 54 -8.03 -11.91 -20.83
C PRO A 54 -8.41 -10.43 -20.65
N ASP A 55 -7.72 -9.77 -19.72
CA ASP A 55 -7.81 -8.32 -19.52
C ASP A 55 -6.45 -7.70 -19.78
N GLU A 56 -6.41 -6.62 -20.57
CA GLU A 56 -5.16 -5.96 -20.94
C GLU A 56 -4.51 -5.24 -19.75
N ASN A 57 -5.30 -4.83 -18.76
CA ASN A 57 -4.82 -4.05 -17.62
C ASN A 57 -4.39 -4.94 -16.45
N ILE A 58 -4.96 -6.15 -16.33
CA ILE A 58 -4.73 -7.03 -15.18
C ILE A 58 -3.90 -8.24 -15.62
N PRO A 59 -2.69 -8.43 -15.06
CA PRO A 59 -1.92 -9.66 -15.31
C PRO A 59 -2.67 -10.91 -14.86
N ASP A 60 -2.66 -11.96 -15.68
CA ASP A 60 -3.30 -13.26 -15.40
C ASP A 60 -2.92 -13.82 -14.02
N SER A 61 -1.65 -13.76 -13.65
CA SER A 61 -1.18 -14.26 -12.34
C SER A 61 -1.88 -13.55 -11.18
N LEU A 62 -2.05 -12.23 -11.27
CA LEU A 62 -2.73 -11.43 -10.26
C LEU A 62 -4.24 -11.68 -10.26
N MET A 63 -4.85 -11.78 -11.45
CA MET A 63 -6.26 -12.16 -11.59
C MET A 63 -6.53 -13.49 -10.89
N PHE A 64 -5.71 -14.50 -11.15
CA PHE A 64 -5.90 -15.82 -10.57
C PHE A 64 -5.65 -15.83 -9.06
N GLU A 65 -4.68 -15.05 -8.58
CA GLU A 65 -4.43 -14.91 -7.14
C GLU A 65 -5.63 -14.29 -6.40
N VAL A 66 -6.24 -13.26 -7.00
CA VAL A 66 -7.44 -12.62 -6.46
C VAL A 66 -8.64 -13.56 -6.48
N LEU A 67 -8.93 -14.20 -7.61
CA LEU A 67 -10.07 -15.10 -7.76
C LEU A 67 -9.93 -16.39 -6.93
N GLY A 68 -8.70 -16.86 -6.71
CA GLY A 68 -8.40 -18.02 -5.87
C GLY A 68 -8.52 -17.74 -4.38
N ASN A 69 -8.60 -16.48 -3.96
CA ASN A 69 -8.61 -16.13 -2.54
C ASN A 69 -9.98 -16.24 -1.88
N ARG A 70 -9.98 -16.64 -0.60
CA ARG A 70 -11.17 -16.74 0.24
C ARG A 70 -11.35 -15.56 1.19
N LYS A 71 -10.40 -14.64 1.22
CA LYS A 71 -10.45 -13.39 2.00
C LYS A 71 -10.54 -12.19 1.05
N PRO A 72 -11.11 -11.06 1.51
CA PRO A 72 -10.95 -9.78 0.84
C PRO A 72 -9.48 -9.47 0.56
N VAL A 73 -9.20 -8.86 -0.59
CA VAL A 73 -7.82 -8.55 -0.99
C VAL A 73 -7.48 -7.10 -0.61
N LEU A 74 -6.27 -6.92 -0.07
CA LEU A 74 -5.64 -5.62 0.15
C LEU A 74 -4.35 -5.56 -0.67
N PHE A 75 -4.33 -4.69 -1.68
CA PHE A 75 -3.10 -4.37 -2.41
C PHE A 75 -2.24 -3.42 -1.60
N VAL A 76 -0.94 -3.71 -1.51
CA VAL A 76 0.03 -2.90 -0.77
C VAL A 76 1.26 -2.60 -1.63
N GLU A 77 2.01 -1.55 -1.31
CA GLU A 77 3.27 -1.25 -1.99
C GLU A 77 4.38 -2.28 -1.66
N GLY A 78 5.45 -2.30 -2.45
CA GLY A 78 6.59 -3.16 -2.23
C GLY A 78 6.47 -4.54 -2.90
N GLU A 79 7.38 -5.43 -2.53
CA GLU A 79 7.52 -6.75 -3.17
C GLU A 79 7.29 -7.88 -2.18
N ARG A 80 7.03 -9.09 -2.70
CA ARG A 80 6.93 -10.29 -1.86
C ARG A 80 8.24 -10.51 -1.11
N GLY A 81 8.14 -10.60 0.22
CA GLY A 81 9.30 -10.82 1.09
C GLY A 81 10.02 -9.54 1.52
N SER A 82 9.55 -8.34 1.13
CA SER A 82 10.03 -7.11 1.75
C SER A 82 9.75 -7.13 3.26
N TYR A 83 10.68 -6.59 4.05
CA TYR A 83 10.49 -6.45 5.50
C TYR A 83 9.35 -5.48 5.82
N ASP A 84 9.14 -4.52 4.93
CA ASP A 84 8.23 -3.38 5.08
C ASP A 84 6.77 -3.84 5.17
N ASN A 85 6.43 -4.92 4.45
CA ASN A 85 5.07 -5.46 4.40
C ASN A 85 4.74 -6.47 5.51
N GLN A 86 5.69 -6.79 6.40
CA GLN A 86 5.46 -7.82 7.40
C GLN A 86 4.46 -7.40 8.48
N LEU A 87 4.19 -6.10 8.66
CA LEU A 87 3.20 -5.61 9.62
C LEU A 87 1.76 -5.85 9.14
N TYR A 88 1.50 -5.72 7.84
CA TYR A 88 0.13 -5.76 7.29
C TYR A 88 -0.63 -7.06 7.58
N PRO A 89 -0.04 -8.27 7.45
CA PRO A 89 -0.75 -9.51 7.78
C PRO A 89 -1.16 -9.62 9.26
N PHE A 90 -0.46 -8.95 10.18
CA PHE A 90 -0.85 -8.93 11.60
C PHE A 90 -2.00 -7.96 11.84
N VAL A 91 -1.93 -6.75 11.27
CA VAL A 91 -2.92 -5.69 11.48
C VAL A 91 -4.24 -6.01 10.75
N TYR A 92 -4.15 -6.44 9.50
CA TYR A 92 -5.28 -6.77 8.63
C TYR A 92 -5.41 -8.28 8.41
N SER A 93 -5.45 -9.04 9.50
CA SER A 93 -5.52 -10.52 9.46
C SER A 93 -6.74 -11.09 8.72
N ASN A 94 -7.80 -10.29 8.55
CA ASN A 94 -9.00 -10.65 7.77
C ASN A 94 -8.82 -10.47 6.26
N TYR A 95 -7.74 -9.84 5.81
CA TYR A 95 -7.42 -9.61 4.41
C TYR A 95 -6.35 -10.56 3.91
N ASN A 96 -6.36 -10.80 2.60
CA ASN A 96 -5.20 -11.31 1.88
C ASN A 96 -4.37 -10.13 1.38
N ILE A 97 -3.13 -10.03 1.87
CA ILE A 97 -2.21 -8.95 1.50
C ILE A 97 -1.48 -9.35 0.23
N ILE A 98 -1.62 -8.56 -0.84
CA ILE A 98 -0.91 -8.78 -2.11
C ILE A 98 -0.05 -7.55 -2.42
N PRO A 99 1.29 -7.69 -2.45
CA PRO A 99 2.18 -6.58 -2.82
C PRO A 99 2.18 -6.32 -4.33
N CYS A 100 2.15 -5.05 -4.73
CA CYS A 100 2.05 -4.61 -6.14
C CYS A 100 3.24 -3.77 -6.64
N HIS A 101 4.44 -3.99 -6.11
CA HIS A 101 5.67 -3.22 -6.42
C HIS A 101 5.64 -1.75 -5.95
N ASP A 102 4.82 -0.91 -6.56
CA ASP A 102 4.80 0.55 -6.30
C ASP A 102 3.40 1.13 -6.15
N CYS A 103 3.33 2.34 -5.59
CA CYS A 103 2.12 3.13 -5.40
C CYS A 103 1.24 3.22 -6.67
N SER A 104 1.86 3.46 -7.83
CA SER A 104 1.11 3.64 -9.08
C SER A 104 0.40 2.35 -9.47
N LYS A 105 1.07 1.21 -9.29
CA LYS A 105 0.49 -0.09 -9.59
C LYS A 105 -0.56 -0.51 -8.57
N VAL A 106 -0.40 -0.19 -7.29
CA VAL A 106 -1.46 -0.37 -6.28
C VAL A 106 -2.72 0.40 -6.69
N ILE A 107 -2.57 1.67 -7.09
CA ILE A 107 -3.70 2.51 -7.55
C ILE A 107 -4.35 1.91 -8.79
N GLU A 108 -3.54 1.55 -9.79
CA GLU A 108 -4.01 0.97 -11.06
C GLU A 108 -4.78 -0.33 -10.82
N MET A 109 -4.20 -1.28 -10.09
CA MET A 109 -4.84 -2.58 -9.82
C MET A 109 -6.11 -2.41 -8.99
N THR A 110 -6.08 -1.57 -7.95
CA THR A 110 -7.27 -1.33 -7.13
C THR A 110 -8.42 -0.79 -7.98
N LYS A 111 -8.16 0.17 -8.88
CA LYS A 111 -9.18 0.71 -9.79
C LYS A 111 -9.65 -0.34 -10.81
N SER A 112 -8.74 -1.09 -11.41
CA SER A 112 -9.05 -2.10 -12.43
C SER A 112 -9.92 -3.23 -11.87
N PHE A 113 -9.62 -3.75 -10.68
CA PHE A 113 -10.42 -4.80 -10.06
C PHE A 113 -11.77 -4.30 -9.54
N ASN A 114 -11.87 -3.05 -9.10
CA ASN A 114 -13.15 -2.46 -8.68
C ASN A 114 -14.02 -1.97 -9.86
N ASN A 115 -13.53 -2.04 -11.10
CA ASN A 115 -14.35 -1.79 -12.27
C ASN A 115 -15.50 -2.81 -12.34
N GLU A 116 -16.71 -2.36 -12.68
CA GLU A 116 -17.92 -3.19 -12.72
C GLU A 116 -17.77 -4.48 -13.54
N ARG A 117 -16.96 -4.48 -14.60
CA ARG A 117 -16.68 -5.70 -15.39
C ARG A 117 -16.01 -6.79 -14.54
N ILE A 118 -15.00 -6.43 -13.76
CA ILE A 118 -14.16 -7.36 -12.98
C ILE A 118 -14.77 -7.63 -11.60
N LYS A 119 -15.39 -6.61 -11.00
CA LYS A 119 -16.04 -6.69 -9.70
C LYS A 119 -17.12 -7.79 -9.64
N ASN A 120 -17.81 -8.05 -10.75
CA ASN A 120 -18.77 -9.15 -10.86
C ASN A 120 -18.13 -10.55 -10.89
N MET A 121 -16.80 -10.64 -10.96
CA MET A 121 -16.03 -11.89 -10.97
C MET A 121 -15.58 -12.31 -9.57
N HIS A 122 -15.44 -11.38 -8.63
CA HIS A 122 -15.05 -11.66 -7.25
C HIS A 122 -16.06 -11.11 -6.25
N ASN A 123 -16.17 -11.76 -5.09
CA ASN A 123 -17.21 -11.41 -4.10
C ASN A 123 -16.79 -10.29 -3.13
N TYR A 124 -15.63 -9.65 -3.35
CA TYR A 124 -15.04 -8.70 -2.39
C TYR A 124 -14.80 -7.33 -3.02
N SER A 125 -15.02 -6.25 -2.26
CA SER A 125 -14.48 -4.94 -2.63
C SER A 125 -12.97 -4.97 -2.38
N ILE A 126 -12.17 -4.87 -3.45
CA ILE A 126 -10.72 -4.85 -3.30
C ILE A 126 -10.30 -3.47 -2.81
N LYS A 127 -9.31 -3.41 -1.93
CA LYS A 127 -8.79 -2.16 -1.38
C LYS A 127 -7.32 -2.02 -1.71
N GLY A 128 -6.86 -0.79 -1.84
CA GLY A 128 -5.45 -0.44 -1.93
C GLY A 128 -4.99 0.25 -0.65
N LEU A 129 -3.76 -0.01 -0.22
CA LEU A 129 -3.09 0.73 0.84
C LEU A 129 -1.73 1.20 0.34
N ILE A 130 -1.54 2.52 0.37
CA ILE A 130 -0.34 3.19 -0.12
C ILE A 130 0.31 4.01 1.01
N ASP A 131 1.60 4.29 0.86
CA ASP A 131 2.30 5.22 1.72
C ASP A 131 1.74 6.63 1.52
N ARG A 132 1.70 7.42 2.60
CA ARG A 132 1.22 8.80 2.53
C ARG A 132 2.17 9.70 1.75
N ASP A 133 3.47 9.40 1.85
CA ASP A 133 4.56 10.22 1.36
C ASP A 133 4.38 11.70 1.74
N TYR A 134 4.15 12.55 0.74
CA TYR A 134 3.91 13.99 0.87
C TYR A 134 2.51 14.37 0.37
N MET A 135 1.58 13.41 0.30
CA MET A 135 0.24 13.64 -0.22
C MET A 135 -0.53 14.64 0.64
N THR A 136 -1.30 15.49 -0.05
CA THR A 136 -2.21 16.43 0.60
C THR A 136 -3.49 15.72 1.07
N GLU A 137 -4.20 16.30 2.04
CA GLU A 137 -5.49 15.74 2.50
C GLU A 137 -6.53 15.65 1.37
N ALA A 138 -6.47 16.57 0.40
CA ALA A 138 -7.34 16.57 -0.76
C ALA A 138 -7.05 15.37 -1.67
N GLU A 139 -5.77 15.07 -1.91
CA GLU A 139 -5.33 13.89 -2.67
C GLU A 139 -5.75 12.60 -1.98
N ILE A 140 -5.52 12.49 -0.66
CA ILE A 140 -5.90 11.34 0.15
C ILE A 140 -7.41 11.08 0.06
N SER A 141 -8.22 12.15 0.14
CA SER A 141 -9.68 12.05 0.04
C SER A 141 -10.12 11.53 -1.33
N CYS A 142 -9.50 12.01 -2.42
CA CYS A 142 -9.76 11.54 -3.78
C CYS A 142 -9.43 10.05 -3.97
N TYR A 143 -8.30 9.59 -3.42
CA TYR A 143 -7.94 8.16 -3.46
C TYR A 143 -8.91 7.30 -2.66
N LYS A 144 -9.40 7.81 -1.52
CA LYS A 144 -10.37 7.10 -0.67
C LYS A 144 -11.67 6.81 -1.41
N GLU A 145 -12.14 7.72 -2.26
CA GLU A 145 -13.32 7.49 -3.12
C GLU A 145 -13.14 6.29 -4.08
N SER A 146 -11.89 5.96 -4.41
CA SER A 146 -11.52 4.81 -5.24
C SER A 146 -11.15 3.55 -4.43
N ASN A 147 -11.53 3.45 -3.15
CA ASN A 147 -11.15 2.38 -2.22
C ASN A 147 -9.62 2.26 -1.99
N ILE A 148 -8.88 3.36 -2.17
CA ILE A 148 -7.44 3.42 -1.92
C ILE A 148 -7.21 4.25 -0.66
N TYR A 149 -6.56 3.66 0.33
CA TYR A 149 -6.32 4.25 1.63
C TYR A 149 -4.85 4.57 1.79
N THR A 150 -4.54 5.57 2.61
CA THR A 150 -3.17 5.96 2.93
C THR A 150 -2.88 5.72 4.41
N LEU A 151 -1.61 5.51 4.75
CA LEU A 151 -1.16 5.53 6.14
C LEU A 151 -1.33 6.92 6.76
N ASP A 152 -1.43 7.00 8.09
CA ASP A 152 -1.39 8.28 8.82
C ASP A 152 0.04 8.66 9.25
N VAL A 153 1.02 8.13 8.54
CA VAL A 153 2.46 8.41 8.65
C VAL A 153 3.06 8.45 7.23
N ALA A 154 4.22 9.08 7.05
CA ALA A 154 4.82 9.29 5.73
C ALA A 154 5.05 7.99 4.96
N GLU A 155 5.70 7.02 5.59
CA GLU A 155 6.01 5.71 5.00
C GLU A 155 5.70 4.59 6.02
N VAL A 156 5.53 3.36 5.56
CA VAL A 156 5.32 2.20 6.45
C VAL A 156 6.40 2.05 7.51
N GLU A 157 7.65 2.44 7.23
CA GLU A 157 8.76 2.43 8.18
C GLU A 157 8.53 3.37 9.38
N ASN A 158 7.75 4.44 9.18
CA ASN A 158 7.41 5.39 10.25
C ASN A 158 6.45 4.77 11.28
N LEU A 159 5.77 3.66 10.96
CA LEU A 159 4.95 2.93 11.94
C LEU A 159 5.80 2.35 13.09
N TYR A 160 7.06 2.01 12.82
CA TYR A 160 7.98 1.57 13.87
C TYR A 160 8.38 2.71 14.81
N LEU A 161 8.13 3.96 14.44
CA LEU A 161 8.51 5.15 15.19
C LEU A 161 7.35 5.73 16.01
N ILE A 162 6.19 5.08 16.05
CA ILE A 162 5.06 5.52 16.89
C ILE A 162 5.47 5.51 18.37
N GLU A 163 5.08 6.54 19.12
CA GLU A 163 5.41 6.72 20.54
C GLU A 163 5.11 5.47 21.38
N ASP A 164 3.87 4.97 21.29
CA ASP A 164 3.41 3.79 22.02
C ASP A 164 4.21 2.53 21.65
N ILE A 165 4.69 2.40 20.40
CA ILE A 165 5.54 1.28 19.97
C ILE A 165 6.93 1.39 20.58
N ILE A 166 7.54 2.58 20.53
CA ILE A 166 8.86 2.83 21.13
C ILE A 166 8.82 2.53 22.64
N LYS A 167 7.78 3.02 23.32
CA LYS A 167 7.57 2.77 24.76
C LYS A 167 7.42 1.28 25.07
N LEU A 168 6.64 0.56 24.27
CA LEU A 168 6.44 -0.88 24.43
C LEU A 168 7.74 -1.67 24.23
N VAL A 169 8.60 -1.25 23.30
CA VAL A 169 9.92 -1.87 23.11
C VAL A 169 10.87 -1.50 24.25
N ALA A 170 10.84 -0.26 24.75
CA ALA A 170 11.62 0.15 25.92
C ALA A 170 11.26 -0.68 27.16
N GLU A 171 9.96 -0.86 27.45
CA GLU A 171 9.46 -1.75 28.50
C GLU A 171 10.02 -3.18 28.34
N ASN A 172 9.99 -3.71 27.11
CA ASN A 172 10.53 -5.05 26.81
C ASN A 172 12.04 -5.16 27.06
N GLN A 173 12.78 -4.06 26.94
CA GLN A 173 14.21 -3.99 27.19
C GLN A 173 14.56 -3.59 28.63
N ALA A 174 13.57 -3.52 29.52
CA ALA A 174 13.74 -3.02 30.89
C ALA A 174 14.38 -1.62 30.94
N LEU A 175 14.00 -0.75 29.99
CA LEU A 175 14.36 0.66 29.95
C LEU A 175 13.18 1.52 30.40
N GLU A 176 13.46 2.74 30.87
CA GLU A 176 12.42 3.72 31.22
C GLU A 176 11.69 4.22 29.96
N PRO A 177 10.38 3.94 29.78
CA PRO A 177 9.71 4.15 28.50
C PRO A 177 9.62 5.62 28.08
N ASN A 178 9.26 6.50 29.02
CA ASN A 178 9.10 7.93 28.73
C ASN A 178 10.45 8.61 28.46
N GLU A 179 11.51 8.23 29.19
CA GLU A 179 12.85 8.75 28.95
C GLU A 179 13.38 8.30 27.59
N THR A 180 13.23 7.01 27.28
CA THR A 180 13.65 6.43 26.01
C THR A 180 12.94 7.08 24.84
N PHE A 181 11.62 7.27 24.94
CA PHE A 181 10.85 7.99 23.93
C PHE A 181 11.34 9.43 23.74
N ASN A 182 11.59 10.17 24.82
CA ASN A 182 12.12 11.52 24.73
C ASN A 182 13.48 11.57 24.02
N GLN A 183 14.36 10.60 24.25
CA GLN A 183 15.64 10.49 23.52
C GLN A 183 15.41 10.25 22.02
N VAL A 184 14.49 9.35 21.66
CA VAL A 184 14.12 9.09 20.26
C VAL A 184 13.49 10.33 19.61
N LYS A 185 12.55 10.99 20.29
CA LYS A 185 11.90 12.22 19.84
C LYS A 185 12.95 13.30 19.52
N GLN A 186 13.87 13.57 20.45
CA GLN A 186 14.93 14.55 20.24
C GLN A 186 15.88 14.15 19.10
N PHE A 187 16.21 12.86 18.98
CA PHE A 187 17.01 12.37 17.86
C PHE A 187 16.33 12.64 16.50
N LEU A 188 15.02 12.35 16.38
CA LEU A 188 14.26 12.58 15.15
C LEU A 188 14.21 14.06 14.78
N PHE A 189 13.86 14.94 15.72
CA PHE A 189 13.81 16.39 15.45
C PHE A 189 15.17 16.96 15.06
N ASN A 190 16.24 16.55 15.74
CA ASN A 190 17.60 16.98 15.40
C ASN A 190 18.02 16.51 14.01
N LYS A 191 17.65 15.28 13.63
CA LYS A 191 17.95 14.76 12.31
C LYS A 191 17.11 15.43 11.23
N PHE A 192 15.81 15.62 11.47
CA PHE A 192 14.92 16.35 10.56
C PHE A 192 15.43 17.76 10.31
N LYS A 193 15.89 18.48 11.35
CA LYS A 193 16.47 19.83 11.20
C LYS A 193 17.69 19.87 10.27
N ARG A 194 18.51 18.80 10.25
CA ARG A 194 19.64 18.68 9.31
C ARG A 194 19.20 18.38 7.88
N GLU A 195 18.04 17.73 7.72
CA GLU A 195 17.46 17.36 6.43
C GLU A 195 16.29 18.29 6.04
N TYR A 196 16.13 19.44 6.72
CA TYR A 196 14.95 20.31 6.60
C TYR A 196 14.72 20.76 5.15
N ASP A 197 15.74 21.35 4.51
CA ASP A 197 15.62 21.87 3.15
C ASP A 197 15.35 20.76 2.14
N LEU A 198 15.90 19.56 2.38
CA LEU A 198 15.65 18.39 1.54
C LEU A 198 14.19 17.95 1.63
N GLN A 199 13.64 17.87 2.84
CA GLN A 199 12.24 17.48 3.05
C GLN A 199 11.29 18.54 2.49
N LEU A 200 11.54 19.82 2.73
CA LEU A 200 10.76 20.93 2.18
C LEU A 200 10.73 20.92 0.65
N CYS A 201 11.90 20.81 0.00
CA CYS A 201 11.99 20.73 -1.46
C CYS A 201 11.29 19.48 -2.01
N SER A 202 11.35 18.35 -1.30
CA SER A 202 10.71 17.11 -1.72
C SER A 202 9.18 17.19 -1.65
N ILE A 203 8.63 17.81 -0.61
CA ILE A 203 7.20 18.13 -0.49
C ILE A 203 6.75 19.02 -1.65
N CYS A 204 7.47 20.14 -1.88
CA CYS A 204 7.14 21.07 -2.96
C CYS A 204 7.21 20.39 -4.34
N SER A 205 8.26 19.58 -4.58
CA SER A 205 8.44 18.85 -5.82
C SER A 205 7.31 17.83 -6.06
N ARG A 206 6.85 17.16 -5.00
CA ARG A 206 5.71 16.24 -5.09
C ARG A 206 4.43 16.98 -5.46
N GLU A 207 4.14 18.09 -4.80
CA GLU A 207 2.92 18.88 -5.08
C GLU A 207 2.92 19.43 -6.51
N ILE A 208 4.06 19.94 -6.99
CA ILE A 208 4.21 20.38 -8.38
C ILE A 208 3.99 19.22 -9.35
N ARG A 209 4.59 18.05 -9.07
CA ARG A 209 4.40 16.84 -9.89
C ARG A 209 2.94 16.42 -9.93
N HIS A 210 2.25 16.42 -8.79
CA HIS A 210 0.83 16.07 -8.73
C HIS A 210 -0.02 17.02 -9.60
N LYS A 211 0.17 18.34 -9.47
CA LYS A 211 -0.52 19.32 -10.31
C LYS A 211 -0.28 19.10 -11.80
N LEU A 212 0.94 18.72 -12.20
CA LEU A 212 1.25 18.37 -13.58
C LEU A 212 0.57 17.07 -14.03
N GLN A 213 0.51 16.05 -13.16
CA GLN A 213 -0.16 14.77 -13.44
C GLN A 213 -1.69 14.90 -13.57
N CYS A 214 -2.29 15.95 -13.01
CA CYS A 214 -3.71 16.26 -13.20
C CYS A 214 -4.05 16.74 -14.63
N TYR A 215 -3.08 16.85 -15.52
CA TYR A 215 -3.34 17.07 -16.94
C TYR A 215 -4.18 15.92 -17.51
N THR A 216 -5.32 16.27 -18.07
CA THR A 216 -6.21 15.37 -18.80
C THR A 216 -6.38 15.89 -20.22
N LYS A 217 -6.36 14.97 -21.20
CA LYS A 217 -6.58 15.32 -22.60
C LYS A 217 -7.97 15.96 -22.73
N PRO A 218 -8.10 17.15 -23.36
CA PRO A 218 -9.40 17.76 -23.60
C PRO A 218 -10.26 16.89 -24.52
N SER A 219 -11.59 17.00 -24.38
CA SER A 219 -12.57 16.32 -25.23
C SER A 219 -12.50 16.82 -26.67
N GLU A 220 -12.25 18.13 -26.84
CA GLU A 220 -12.06 18.72 -28.16
C GLU A 220 -10.68 18.31 -28.70
N ASN A 221 -10.68 17.56 -29.80
CA ASN A 221 -9.45 17.11 -30.45
C ASN A 221 -8.85 18.21 -31.35
N THR A 222 -8.67 19.43 -30.83
CA THR A 222 -8.08 20.56 -31.55
C THR A 222 -6.79 21.05 -30.89
N MET A 223 -5.96 21.73 -31.68
CA MET A 223 -4.70 22.30 -31.19
C MET A 223 -4.95 23.37 -30.11
N GLU A 224 -5.95 24.22 -30.31
CA GLU A 224 -6.29 25.32 -29.40
C GLU A 224 -6.75 24.79 -28.04
N ALA A 225 -7.50 23.69 -28.02
CA ALA A 225 -7.95 23.05 -26.78
C ALA A 225 -6.76 22.43 -26.01
N LEU A 226 -5.80 21.82 -26.72
CA LEU A 226 -4.58 21.30 -26.11
C LEU A 226 -3.75 22.42 -25.48
N GLU A 227 -3.56 23.54 -26.19
CA GLU A 227 -2.82 24.71 -25.69
C GLU A 227 -3.51 25.32 -24.46
N ALA A 228 -4.83 25.54 -24.52
CA ALA A 228 -5.59 26.10 -23.41
C ALA A 228 -5.51 25.21 -22.16
N GLN A 229 -5.62 23.89 -22.32
CA GLN A 229 -5.52 22.95 -21.20
C GLN A 229 -4.11 22.92 -20.60
N ALA A 230 -3.07 22.95 -21.42
CA ALA A 230 -1.69 23.02 -20.95
C ALA A 230 -1.44 24.32 -20.17
N GLN A 231 -1.88 25.46 -20.71
CA GLN A 231 -1.71 26.77 -20.06
C GLN A 231 -2.46 26.84 -18.72
N LYS A 232 -3.65 26.23 -18.63
CA LYS A 232 -4.43 26.13 -17.39
C LYS A 232 -3.65 25.43 -16.28
N ILE A 233 -2.99 24.30 -16.59
CA ILE A 233 -2.17 23.56 -15.63
C ILE A 233 -0.97 24.41 -15.20
N VAL A 234 -0.23 24.99 -16.15
CA VAL A 234 0.94 25.83 -15.85
C VAL A 234 0.56 27.01 -14.96
N ASN A 235 -0.55 27.70 -15.26
CA ASN A 235 -1.03 28.84 -14.47
C ASN A 235 -1.52 28.45 -13.06
N SER A 236 -1.84 27.18 -12.82
CA SER A 236 -2.28 26.70 -11.50
C SER A 236 -1.11 26.41 -10.54
N ILE A 237 0.14 26.43 -11.04
CA ILE A 237 1.35 26.11 -10.29
C ILE A 237 2.05 27.41 -9.87
N ASP A 238 1.73 27.89 -8.67
CA ASP A 238 2.46 28.98 -8.01
C ASP A 238 3.54 28.40 -7.08
N ILE A 239 4.79 28.35 -7.55
CA ILE A 239 5.92 27.77 -6.80
C ILE A 239 6.21 28.57 -5.51
N PRO A 240 6.31 29.92 -5.52
CA PRO A 240 6.45 30.70 -4.29
C PRO A 240 5.35 30.41 -3.25
N GLN A 241 4.10 30.29 -3.68
CA GLN A 241 3.00 29.98 -2.77
C GLN A 241 3.14 28.56 -2.19
N ILE A 242 3.37 27.55 -3.03
CA ILE A 242 3.58 26.15 -2.60
C ILE A 242 4.72 26.06 -1.58
N TYR A 243 5.84 26.73 -1.86
CA TYR A 243 7.01 26.75 -0.99
C TYR A 243 6.70 27.39 0.35
N ASN A 244 6.10 28.59 0.35
CA ASN A 244 5.82 29.32 1.58
C ASN A 244 4.77 28.61 2.45
N GLN A 245 3.74 28.02 1.85
CA GLN A 245 2.74 27.24 2.58
C GLN A 245 3.33 25.97 3.18
N SER A 246 4.16 25.24 2.42
CA SER A 246 4.86 24.05 2.91
C SER A 246 5.81 24.41 4.04
N LYS A 247 6.59 25.49 3.88
CA LYS A 247 7.50 26.00 4.90
C LYS A 247 6.77 26.34 6.20
N GLN A 248 5.66 27.09 6.13
CA GLN A 248 4.86 27.44 7.30
C GLN A 248 4.37 26.20 8.06
N LYS A 249 3.92 25.17 7.35
CA LYS A 249 3.49 23.90 7.97
C LYS A 249 4.63 23.20 8.69
N ILE A 250 5.79 23.07 8.04
CA ILE A 250 6.96 22.41 8.64
C ILE A 250 7.47 23.21 9.84
N ASP A 251 7.57 24.54 9.74
CA ASP A 251 8.03 25.41 10.81
C ASP A 251 7.12 25.32 12.04
N ALA A 252 5.81 25.21 11.85
CA ALA A 252 4.85 24.99 12.93
C ALA A 252 5.10 23.65 13.66
N ILE A 253 5.34 22.56 12.92
CA ILE A 253 5.63 21.23 13.47
C ILE A 253 6.95 21.25 14.28
N VAL A 254 7.99 21.86 13.73
CA VAL A 254 9.30 21.96 14.40
C VAL A 254 9.22 22.82 15.66
N THR A 255 8.51 23.95 15.61
CA THR A 255 8.37 24.88 16.74
C THR A 255 7.55 24.28 17.88
N SER A 256 6.44 23.63 17.55
CA SER A 256 5.56 22.99 18.55
C SER A 256 6.09 21.64 19.06
N GLN A 257 7.16 21.10 18.46
CA GLN A 257 7.69 19.76 18.74
C GLN A 257 6.61 18.67 18.61
N ASP A 258 5.73 18.84 17.61
CA ASP A 258 4.63 17.94 17.29
C ASP A 258 5.16 16.67 16.61
N TYR A 259 5.21 15.58 17.38
CA TYR A 259 5.83 14.33 16.96
C TYR A 259 4.98 13.58 15.93
N ASP A 260 3.66 13.56 16.11
CA ASP A 260 2.77 12.83 15.21
C ASP A 260 2.75 13.47 13.83
N ASN A 261 2.66 14.80 13.76
CA ASN A 261 2.75 15.49 12.48
C ASN A 261 4.15 15.41 11.86
N LEU A 262 5.23 15.32 12.66
CA LEU A 262 6.56 15.02 12.14
C LEU A 262 6.58 13.67 11.42
N LEU A 263 6.00 12.62 12.00
CA LEU A 263 5.96 11.29 11.39
C LEU A 263 5.16 11.27 10.08
N LYS A 264 4.19 12.17 9.89
CA LYS A 264 3.42 12.34 8.64
C LYS A 264 4.21 12.94 7.48
N ILE A 265 5.25 13.72 7.77
CA ILE A 265 6.01 14.45 6.74
C ILE A 265 7.46 13.98 6.61
N TYR A 266 7.99 13.25 7.59
CA TYR A 266 9.39 12.83 7.57
C TYR A 266 9.56 11.54 6.77
N ASN A 267 9.68 11.68 5.44
CA ASN A 267 9.95 10.59 4.52
C ASN A 267 11.45 10.26 4.51
N ARG A 268 11.80 9.12 5.12
CA ARG A 268 13.18 8.66 5.27
C ARG A 268 13.21 7.19 5.72
N LYS A 269 13.05 6.25 4.78
CA LYS A 269 13.09 4.79 5.01
C LYS A 269 14.07 4.28 6.07
N SER A 270 15.31 4.77 6.09
CA SER A 270 16.33 4.31 7.07
C SER A 270 16.12 4.79 8.51
N LEU A 271 15.12 5.61 8.81
CA LEU A 271 14.98 6.30 10.11
C LEU A 271 14.79 5.32 11.27
N HIS A 272 13.89 4.35 11.11
CA HIS A 272 13.58 3.32 12.10
C HIS A 272 14.79 2.43 12.46
N LEU A 273 15.76 2.27 11.55
CA LEU A 273 16.97 1.50 11.81
C LEU A 273 17.94 2.24 12.75
N GLN A 274 17.95 3.57 12.70
CA GLN A 274 18.94 4.41 13.37
C GLN A 274 18.67 4.61 14.86
N ILE A 275 17.47 4.28 15.34
CA ILE A 275 17.11 4.39 16.76
C ILE A 275 17.47 3.14 17.58
N SER A 276 18.00 2.09 16.94
CA SER A 276 18.34 0.83 17.61
C SER A 276 19.29 1.04 18.80
N SER A 277 20.29 1.92 18.67
CA SER A 277 21.27 2.19 19.74
C SER A 277 20.64 2.85 20.98
N ILE A 278 19.63 3.69 20.80
CA ILE A 278 18.89 4.34 21.90
C ILE A 278 18.17 3.26 22.72
N LEU A 279 17.63 2.25 22.06
CA LEU A 279 16.94 1.11 22.66
C LEU A 279 17.88 -0.03 23.10
N LYS A 280 19.20 0.23 23.19
CA LYS A 280 20.23 -0.77 23.56
C LYS A 280 20.23 -2.01 22.68
N LEU A 281 19.85 -1.86 21.42
CA LEU A 281 19.88 -2.90 20.39
C LEU A 281 21.06 -2.71 19.45
N SER A 282 21.53 -3.82 18.88
CA SER A 282 22.46 -3.78 17.75
C SER A 282 21.79 -3.17 16.53
N SER A 283 22.60 -2.66 15.60
CA SER A 283 22.12 -2.02 14.38
C SER A 283 21.12 -2.92 13.63
N ASN A 284 20.02 -2.33 13.19
CA ASN A 284 18.95 -2.97 12.41
C ASN A 284 18.15 -4.06 13.15
N GLU A 285 18.33 -4.24 14.46
CA GLU A 285 17.57 -5.23 15.23
C GLU A 285 16.23 -4.71 15.75
N TYR A 286 16.03 -3.40 15.80
CA TYR A 286 14.78 -2.80 16.29
C TYR A 286 13.52 -3.31 15.58
N PRO A 287 13.43 -3.27 14.23
CA PRO A 287 12.20 -3.69 13.54
C PRO A 287 11.98 -5.20 13.67
N LYS A 288 13.08 -5.98 13.64
CA LYS A 288 13.05 -7.43 13.85
C LYS A 288 12.57 -7.81 15.26
N LEU A 289 12.91 -7.02 16.27
CA LEU A 289 12.42 -7.24 17.62
C LEU A 289 10.91 -7.05 17.68
N ILE A 290 10.37 -5.98 17.08
CA ILE A 290 8.92 -5.75 17.03
C ILE A 290 8.19 -6.93 16.35
N LEU A 291 8.72 -7.41 15.23
CA LEU A 291 8.19 -8.59 14.53
C LEU A 291 8.22 -9.86 15.39
N ARG A 292 9.23 -10.03 16.26
CA ARG A 292 9.28 -11.13 17.24
C ARG A 292 8.26 -10.93 18.36
N MET A 293 8.10 -9.71 18.86
CA MET A 293 7.14 -9.38 19.91
C MET A 293 5.69 -9.56 19.46
N MET A 294 5.39 -9.37 18.16
CA MET A 294 4.09 -9.71 17.58
C MET A 294 3.77 -11.22 17.57
N LYS A 295 4.73 -12.08 17.94
CA LYS A 295 4.53 -13.53 18.11
C LYS A 295 4.40 -13.94 19.58
N THR A 296 4.33 -12.99 20.51
CA THR A 296 4.13 -13.24 21.94
C THR A 296 2.79 -12.69 22.42
N ASP A 297 2.56 -12.72 23.73
CA ASP A 297 1.48 -12.05 24.46
C ASP A 297 1.35 -10.53 24.23
N LYS A 298 2.36 -9.88 23.63
CA LYS A 298 2.34 -8.44 23.32
C LYS A 298 1.67 -8.11 22.00
N LYS A 299 1.29 -9.12 21.22
CA LYS A 299 0.73 -8.97 19.87
C LYS A 299 -0.47 -8.05 19.84
N GLU A 300 -1.46 -8.26 20.69
CA GLU A 300 -2.71 -7.50 20.70
C GLU A 300 -2.44 -6.01 20.98
N ARG A 301 -1.62 -5.70 21.98
CA ARG A 301 -1.23 -4.33 22.34
C ARG A 301 -0.50 -3.63 21.19
N ILE A 302 0.40 -4.32 20.49
CA ILE A 302 1.09 -3.77 19.30
C ILE A 302 0.10 -3.48 18.17
N ILE A 303 -0.80 -4.42 17.87
CA ILE A 303 -1.80 -4.25 16.81
C ILE A 303 -2.74 -3.09 17.12
N GLU A 304 -3.22 -2.98 18.36
CA GLU A 304 -4.08 -1.87 18.79
C GLU A 304 -3.39 -0.52 18.63
N THR A 305 -2.11 -0.42 18.98
CA THR A 305 -1.31 0.79 18.76
C THR A 305 -1.17 1.12 17.27
N LEU A 306 -0.79 0.13 16.44
CA LEU A 306 -0.61 0.35 15.00
C LEU A 306 -1.92 0.80 14.33
N LYS A 307 -3.05 0.21 14.73
CA LYS A 307 -4.38 0.56 14.20
C LYS A 307 -4.78 2.02 14.41
N LYS A 308 -4.20 2.73 15.38
CA LYS A 308 -4.47 4.18 15.58
C LYS A 308 -3.91 5.04 14.43
N HIS A 309 -2.86 4.57 13.76
CA HIS A 309 -2.16 5.28 12.68
C HIS A 309 -2.37 4.63 11.31
N MET A 310 -3.26 3.65 11.23
CA MET A 310 -3.56 2.89 10.03
C MET A 310 -5.05 3.01 9.69
N PRO A 311 -5.42 3.09 8.42
CA PRO A 311 -6.80 3.32 8.03
C PRO A 311 -7.71 2.16 8.43
N ILE A 312 -8.91 2.49 8.92
CA ILE A 312 -9.97 1.51 9.12
C ILE A 312 -10.52 1.14 7.76
N LEU A 313 -10.24 -0.10 7.32
CA LEU A 313 -10.67 -0.59 6.02
C LEU A 313 -12.12 -1.05 6.05
N ASP A 314 -12.56 -1.75 7.10
CA ASP A 314 -13.93 -2.23 7.23
C ASP A 314 -14.79 -1.21 7.97
N GLU A 315 -15.60 -0.44 7.24
CA GLU A 315 -16.80 0.13 7.85
C GLU A 315 -17.72 -1.06 8.15
N LYS A 316 -18.07 -1.27 9.43
CA LYS A 316 -19.15 -2.19 9.77
C LYS A 316 -20.37 -1.72 8.98
N ALA A 317 -20.81 -2.51 8.00
CA ALA A 317 -22.15 -2.35 7.47
C ALA A 317 -23.11 -2.33 8.67
N PRO A 318 -24.05 -1.38 8.76
CA PRO A 318 -25.05 -1.42 9.81
C PRO A 318 -25.68 -2.81 9.75
N SER A 319 -25.60 -3.53 10.86
CA SER A 319 -26.23 -4.83 11.03
C SER A 319 -27.70 -4.68 10.66
N ILE A 320 -28.06 -5.18 9.48
CA ILE A 320 -29.46 -5.39 9.12
C ILE A 320 -29.90 -6.49 10.09
N GLU A 321 -30.51 -6.10 11.19
CA GLU A 321 -31.36 -6.98 11.97
C GLU A 321 -32.43 -7.48 11.00
N VAL A 322 -32.28 -8.75 10.61
CA VAL A 322 -33.34 -9.48 9.94
C VAL A 322 -34.41 -9.67 11.01
N ILE A 323 -35.49 -8.89 10.90
CA ILE A 323 -36.75 -9.10 11.62
C ILE A 323 -37.40 -10.38 11.11
#